data_AF-A0A353V4Z3-F1
#
_entry.id   AF-A0A353V4Z3-F1
#
_cell.length_a   1.000
_cell.length_b   1.000
_cell.length_c   1.000
_cell.angle_alpha   90.00
_cell.angle_beta   90.00
_cell.angle_gamma   90.00
#
_symmetry.space_group_name_H-M   'P 1'
#
loop_
_entity.id
_entity.type
_entity.pdbx_description
1 polymer ?
#
loop_
_entity_poly.entity_id
_entity_poly.type
_entity_poly.pdbx_seq_one_letter_code
_entity_poly.pdbx_strand_id
1 'polypeptide(L)'
;MKVLVAKPGLDGHDRGAKIVAQALRDAGFEVVYTGLRQRPAEIVAAAVQEDVDLVGLSILSGAHVELTARVMRGLAEAGAAGIRVIVGGVIPEEDVPALLGLGVARVFDAGTPLDALVEDVRAVLAAPPAPAPAPAPAPAPAGPLAGVRVLDLTRYLAGPHGSQLLAQLGAEVIKIEPPERGDPMRTVSLHFQDGLSAHFVSGNAGKKSVTLDLHRPEGRRVFLELAERADVVMENFRPGTMARLGLGYDVLAAVNPRLVVASVSGFGQTGPWRDWASYDLVAQAVGGGMSLTGEPGQPPVKMGLPVGDLAAGVFAALGVVTALYRRGATGRGTAVDIGMMDVQVSLLSYLAHYYWASGQVPEPEGSGHPNIVPYQIFATPTGWLAVAVYGDHFWPGFCRALELPELSADPRYATNELRCQHRESLVALLAGHLATRSREAWVARLAAEGVPAGPVHRVDEALASPQAAARGMVRRVTGPSGTELTVLGCPIKLADGEAAPAAAPTLGQHTDEVLAGLLGYTTDRIGRLRRDRIV
;
A
#
# COMPACT_ATOMS: atom_id res chain seq x y z
N MET A 1 -6.99 25.50 41.62
CA MET A 1 -6.79 25.37 40.17
C MET A 1 -6.85 26.77 39.58
N LYS A 2 -5.88 27.13 38.75
CA LYS A 2 -5.78 28.48 38.17
C LYS A 2 -6.26 28.44 36.73
N VAL A 3 -7.16 29.33 36.37
CA VAL A 3 -7.82 29.36 35.05
C VAL A 3 -7.82 30.77 34.48
N LEU A 4 -7.69 30.86 33.16
CA LEU A 4 -7.78 32.13 32.46
C LEU A 4 -9.13 32.28 31.79
N VAL A 5 -9.87 33.35 32.12
CA VAL A 5 -11.14 33.69 31.48
C VAL A 5 -10.92 34.83 30.49
N ALA A 6 -11.08 34.51 29.20
CA ALA A 6 -10.86 35.43 28.09
C ALA A 6 -12.08 35.57 27.19
N LYS A 7 -12.23 36.76 26.57
CA LYS A 7 -13.22 37.06 25.55
C LYS A 7 -12.53 37.52 24.25
N PRO A 8 -12.42 36.65 23.22
CA PRO A 8 -11.93 37.05 21.90
C PRO A 8 -13.02 37.81 21.10
N GLY A 9 -12.64 38.88 20.41
CA GLY A 9 -13.53 39.62 19.48
C GLY A 9 -13.75 41.11 19.81
N LEU A 10 -14.36 41.89 18.90
CA LEU A 10 -14.37 43.37 18.93
C LEU A 10 -15.57 44.02 19.64
N ASP A 11 -16.53 43.23 20.13
CA ASP A 11 -17.80 43.75 20.67
C ASP A 11 -17.68 44.32 22.09
N GLY A 12 -18.49 45.35 22.40
CA GLY A 12 -18.31 46.22 23.58
C GLY A 12 -18.85 45.73 24.94
N HIS A 13 -19.33 44.50 25.08
CA HIS A 13 -19.93 44.00 26.34
C HIS A 13 -19.38 42.64 26.79
N ASP A 14 -18.94 42.52 28.04
CA ASP A 14 -18.32 41.32 28.65
C ASP A 14 -19.12 40.69 29.80
N ARG A 15 -20.40 41.06 29.94
CA ARG A 15 -21.23 40.66 31.08
C ARG A 15 -21.21 39.16 31.36
N GLY A 16 -21.26 38.31 30.32
CA GLY A 16 -21.19 36.85 30.46
C GLY A 16 -19.84 36.35 31.01
N ALA A 17 -18.73 36.85 30.47
CA ALA A 17 -17.39 36.47 30.93
C ALA A 17 -17.13 36.90 32.39
N LYS A 18 -17.65 38.07 32.80
CA LYS A 18 -17.60 38.53 34.20
C LYS A 18 -18.41 37.65 35.14
N ILE A 19 -19.62 37.26 34.75
CA ILE A 19 -20.49 36.38 35.55
C ILE A 19 -19.79 35.03 35.78
N VAL A 20 -19.20 34.45 34.73
CA VAL A 20 -18.51 33.16 34.87
C VAL A 20 -17.20 33.29 35.65
N ALA A 21 -16.42 34.34 35.42
CA ALA A 21 -15.24 34.62 36.24
C ALA A 21 -15.59 34.73 37.72
N GLN A 22 -16.73 35.34 38.07
CA GLN A 22 -17.20 35.41 39.44
C GLN A 22 -17.67 34.03 39.96
N ALA A 23 -18.47 33.30 39.20
CA ALA A 23 -18.93 31.95 39.58
C ALA A 23 -17.76 30.98 39.84
N LEU A 24 -16.71 31.04 39.02
CA LEU A 24 -15.48 30.26 39.21
C LEU A 24 -14.72 30.70 40.47
N ARG A 25 -14.63 32.00 40.77
CA ARG A 25 -14.03 32.47 42.03
C ARG A 25 -14.81 31.99 43.25
N ASP A 26 -16.13 32.10 43.21
CA ASP A 26 -17.02 31.65 44.29
C ASP A 26 -16.89 30.13 44.53
N ALA A 27 -16.56 29.37 43.47
CA ALA A 27 -16.28 27.94 43.53
C ALA A 27 -14.83 27.57 43.89
N GLY A 28 -13.98 28.55 44.21
CA GLY A 28 -12.61 28.35 44.71
C GLY A 28 -11.51 28.28 43.63
N PHE A 29 -11.77 28.73 42.40
CA PHE A 29 -10.74 28.86 41.36
C PHE A 29 -9.96 30.17 41.49
N GLU A 30 -8.66 30.12 41.19
CA GLU A 30 -7.87 31.34 40.98
C GLU A 30 -8.08 31.80 39.53
N VAL A 31 -8.78 32.92 39.34
CA VAL A 31 -9.21 33.36 38.00
C VAL A 31 -8.41 34.56 37.50
N VAL A 32 -7.64 34.34 36.44
CA VAL A 32 -7.01 35.41 35.65
C VAL A 32 -8.02 35.90 34.61
N TYR A 33 -8.49 37.15 34.75
CA TYR A 33 -9.47 37.72 33.83
C TYR A 33 -8.80 38.75 32.91
N THR A 34 -8.80 38.52 31.60
CA THR A 34 -7.97 39.30 30.67
C THR A 34 -8.68 40.52 30.06
N GLY A 35 -9.96 40.76 30.38
CA GLY A 35 -10.70 41.96 29.96
C GLY A 35 -11.33 41.87 28.56
N LEU A 36 -11.72 43.02 28.00
CA LEU A 36 -12.44 43.17 26.73
C LEU A 36 -11.49 43.23 25.51
N ARG A 37 -11.98 42.79 24.35
CA ARG A 37 -11.37 43.01 23.01
C ARG A 37 -9.98 42.45 22.77
N GLN A 38 -9.68 41.30 23.37
CA GLN A 38 -8.36 40.71 23.20
C GLN A 38 -8.19 40.02 21.84
N ARG A 39 -7.01 40.21 21.24
CA ARG A 39 -6.61 39.47 20.04
C ARG A 39 -6.24 38.04 20.45
N PRO A 40 -6.50 37.02 19.60
CA PRO A 40 -6.11 35.64 19.87
C PRO A 40 -4.66 35.47 20.36
N ALA A 41 -3.71 36.20 19.78
CA ALA A 41 -2.30 36.16 20.18
C ALA A 41 -2.05 36.67 21.61
N GLU A 42 -2.83 37.65 22.09
CA GLU A 42 -2.71 38.19 23.46
C GLU A 42 -3.27 37.19 24.48
N ILE A 43 -4.36 36.51 24.13
CA ILE A 43 -4.95 35.43 24.93
C ILE A 43 -3.96 34.27 25.07
N VAL A 44 -3.32 33.87 23.96
CA VAL A 44 -2.28 32.84 23.93
C VAL A 44 -1.09 33.24 24.81
N ALA A 45 -0.57 34.47 24.63
CA ALA A 45 0.56 34.95 25.43
C ALA A 45 0.25 34.95 26.93
N ALA A 46 -0.94 35.40 27.33
CA ALA A 46 -1.36 35.40 28.73
C ALA A 46 -1.53 33.97 29.29
N ALA A 47 -2.08 33.04 28.52
CA ALA A 47 -2.24 31.65 28.94
C ALA A 47 -0.89 30.94 29.14
N VAL A 48 0.06 31.16 28.22
CA VAL A 48 1.42 30.60 28.29
C VAL A 48 2.22 31.23 29.43
N GLN A 49 2.12 32.56 29.61
CA GLN A 49 2.86 33.26 30.66
C GLN A 49 2.40 32.87 32.06
N GLU A 50 1.09 32.67 32.25
CA GLU A 50 0.51 32.34 33.56
C GLU A 50 0.57 30.83 33.89
N ASP A 51 0.90 29.99 32.89
CA ASP A 51 0.90 28.52 32.95
C ASP A 51 -0.46 27.96 33.43
N VAL A 52 -1.53 28.34 32.73
CA VAL A 52 -2.92 28.08 33.11
C VAL A 52 -3.72 27.44 32.00
N ASP A 53 -4.68 26.60 32.38
CA ASP A 53 -5.72 26.13 31.46
C ASP A 53 -6.66 27.29 31.07
N LEU A 54 -7.10 27.30 29.81
CA LEU A 54 -7.83 28.42 29.21
C LEU A 54 -9.35 28.15 29.18
N VAL A 55 -10.11 29.03 29.82
CA VAL A 55 -11.58 29.04 29.77
C VAL A 55 -12.06 30.23 28.95
N GLY A 56 -12.18 30.04 27.63
CA GLY A 56 -12.64 31.05 26.67
C GLY A 56 -14.16 31.15 26.59
N LEU A 57 -14.81 31.71 27.61
CA LEU A 57 -16.27 31.93 27.60
C LEU A 57 -16.60 33.35 27.14
N SER A 58 -16.69 33.55 25.82
CA SER A 58 -17.67 34.41 25.14
C SER A 58 -17.19 34.69 23.72
N ILE A 59 -17.85 34.09 22.73
CA ILE A 59 -17.88 34.61 21.35
C ILE A 59 -19.34 34.93 21.09
N LEU A 60 -19.67 36.20 20.89
CA LEU A 60 -20.94 36.63 20.30
C LEU A 60 -20.54 37.32 19.00
N SER A 61 -21.21 36.94 17.92
CA SER A 61 -21.04 37.34 16.51
C SER A 61 -20.08 36.49 15.64
N GLY A 62 -20.62 35.41 15.08
CA GLY A 62 -20.41 34.99 13.68
C GLY A 62 -19.11 34.28 13.28
N ALA A 63 -18.07 34.22 14.13
CA ALA A 63 -16.77 33.63 13.76
C ALA A 63 -16.21 32.66 14.83
N HIS A 64 -17.06 31.80 15.39
CA HIS A 64 -16.71 30.89 16.51
C HIS A 64 -15.55 29.95 16.18
N VAL A 65 -15.63 29.27 15.04
CA VAL A 65 -14.63 28.29 14.59
C VAL A 65 -13.31 28.96 14.23
N GLU A 66 -13.35 30.10 13.52
CA GLU A 66 -12.15 30.77 13.03
C GLU A 66 -11.30 31.38 14.17
N LEU A 67 -11.92 32.09 15.10
CA LEU A 67 -11.21 32.70 16.23
C LEU A 67 -10.64 31.62 17.17
N THR A 68 -11.42 30.57 17.42
CA THR A 68 -10.97 29.43 18.22
C THR A 68 -9.79 28.73 17.53
N ALA A 69 -9.86 28.51 16.21
CA ALA A 69 -8.76 27.92 15.45
C ALA A 69 -7.47 28.77 15.53
N ARG A 70 -7.58 30.11 15.56
CA ARG A 70 -6.42 31.00 15.74
C ARG A 70 -5.80 30.87 17.13
N VAL A 71 -6.61 30.76 18.19
CA VAL A 71 -6.12 30.53 19.56
C VAL A 71 -5.47 29.14 19.65
N MET A 72 -6.13 28.10 19.16
CA MET A 72 -5.61 26.72 19.17
C MET A 72 -4.28 26.61 18.40
N ARG A 73 -4.17 27.25 17.21
CA ARG A 73 -2.90 27.31 16.46
C ARG A 73 -1.82 28.06 17.22
N GLY A 74 -2.13 29.22 17.80
CA GLY A 74 -1.16 29.98 18.58
C GLY A 74 -0.62 29.22 19.79
N LEU A 75 -1.48 28.46 20.49
CA LEU A 75 -1.05 27.58 21.58
C LEU A 75 -0.12 26.46 21.08
N ALA A 76 -0.43 25.85 19.94
CA ALA A 76 0.40 24.82 19.34
C ALA A 76 1.77 25.36 18.89
N GLU A 77 1.80 26.51 18.22
CA GLU A 77 3.02 27.20 17.79
C GLU A 77 3.91 27.62 18.98
N ALA A 78 3.30 27.98 20.10
CA ALA A 78 4.00 28.30 21.34
C ALA A 78 4.47 27.08 22.14
N GLY A 79 4.24 25.85 21.65
CA GLY A 79 4.58 24.61 22.35
C GLY A 79 3.70 24.32 23.58
N ALA A 80 2.57 25.03 23.71
CA ALA A 80 1.65 24.95 24.84
C ALA A 80 0.36 24.17 24.49
N ALA A 81 0.49 23.14 23.66
CA ALA A 81 -0.63 22.29 23.23
C ALA A 81 -1.30 21.51 24.38
N GLY A 82 -0.70 21.50 25.58
CA GLY A 82 -1.29 20.92 26.80
C GLY A 82 -2.31 21.80 27.50
N ILE A 83 -2.43 23.08 27.13
CA ILE A 83 -3.43 24.01 27.69
C ILE A 83 -4.82 23.60 27.18
N ARG A 84 -5.71 23.23 28.10
CA ARG A 84 -7.08 22.85 27.74
C ARG A 84 -7.91 24.08 27.45
N VAL A 85 -8.58 24.09 26.30
CA VAL A 85 -9.45 25.20 25.87
C VAL A 85 -10.90 24.79 26.02
N ILE A 86 -11.65 25.58 26.80
CA ILE A 86 -13.10 25.48 26.94
C ILE A 86 -13.74 26.66 26.23
N VAL A 87 -14.75 26.43 25.40
CA VAL A 87 -15.48 27.49 24.67
C VAL A 87 -16.92 27.56 25.14
N GLY A 88 -17.48 28.75 25.26
CA GLY A 88 -18.92 28.88 25.49
C GLY A 88 -19.51 30.25 25.22
N GLY A 89 -20.82 30.24 24.98
CA GLY A 89 -21.57 31.37 24.48
C GLY A 89 -22.78 30.91 23.66
N VAL A 90 -23.35 31.81 22.87
CA VAL A 90 -24.40 31.44 21.91
C VAL A 90 -23.70 30.86 20.69
N ILE A 91 -23.66 29.53 20.59
CA ILE A 91 -22.93 28.79 19.55
C ILE A 91 -23.94 28.02 18.70
N PRO A 92 -23.97 28.18 17.37
CA PRO A 92 -24.83 27.38 16.51
C PRO A 92 -24.54 25.88 16.67
N GLU A 93 -25.58 25.03 16.68
CA GLU A 93 -25.40 23.58 16.86
C GLU A 93 -24.49 22.98 15.77
N GLU A 94 -24.52 23.53 14.55
CA GLU A 94 -23.68 23.11 13.43
C GLU A 94 -22.18 23.40 13.62
N ASP A 95 -21.82 24.36 14.48
CA ASP A 95 -20.43 24.74 14.75
C ASP A 95 -19.78 23.87 15.84
N VAL A 96 -20.58 23.17 16.65
CA VAL A 96 -20.10 22.34 17.77
C VAL A 96 -19.14 21.23 17.29
N PRO A 97 -19.46 20.43 16.24
CA PRO A 97 -18.53 19.43 15.73
C PRO A 97 -17.21 20.03 15.22
N ALA A 98 -17.26 21.21 14.59
CA ALA A 98 -16.07 21.89 14.09
C ALA A 98 -15.17 22.39 15.23
N LEU A 99 -15.76 22.94 16.29
CA LEU A 99 -15.03 23.38 17.49
C LEU A 99 -14.37 22.19 18.20
N LEU A 100 -15.10 21.08 18.39
CA LEU A 100 -14.54 19.85 18.97
C LEU A 100 -13.42 19.28 18.08
N GLY A 101 -13.58 19.33 16.76
CA GLY A 101 -12.56 18.91 15.79
C GLY A 101 -11.26 19.72 15.85
N LEU A 102 -11.28 20.95 16.40
CA LEU A 102 -10.08 21.75 16.65
C LEU A 102 -9.31 21.35 17.91
N GLY A 103 -9.85 20.42 18.72
CA GLY A 103 -9.27 20.01 20.01
C GLY A 103 -9.78 20.81 21.20
N VAL A 104 -10.93 21.51 21.08
CA VAL A 104 -11.61 22.15 22.21
C VAL A 104 -12.08 21.07 23.18
N ALA A 105 -11.76 21.21 24.47
CA ALA A 105 -12.07 20.22 25.50
C ALA A 105 -13.56 20.14 25.82
N ARG A 106 -14.27 21.27 25.77
CA ARG A 106 -15.71 21.36 26.02
C ARG A 106 -16.33 22.60 25.39
N VAL A 107 -17.56 22.47 24.91
CA VAL A 107 -18.38 23.57 24.37
C VAL A 107 -19.63 23.74 25.23
N PHE A 108 -19.92 24.96 25.67
CA PHE A 108 -21.11 25.31 26.47
C PHE A 108 -22.03 26.29 25.75
N ASP A 109 -23.33 26.03 25.81
CA ASP A 109 -24.36 26.99 25.41
C ASP A 109 -24.53 28.08 26.50
N ALA A 110 -24.89 29.29 26.09
CA ALA A 110 -25.29 30.40 26.96
C ALA A 110 -26.45 30.06 27.91
N GLY A 111 -27.27 29.05 27.59
CA GLY A 111 -28.34 28.55 28.46
C GLY A 111 -27.90 27.65 29.63
N THR A 112 -26.61 27.28 29.70
CA THR A 112 -26.09 26.34 30.72
C THR A 112 -26.15 26.97 32.13
N PRO A 113 -26.74 26.29 33.14
CA PRO A 113 -26.68 26.72 34.54
C PRO A 113 -25.23 26.88 35.05
N LEU A 114 -24.97 27.90 35.87
CA LEU A 114 -23.60 28.25 36.31
C LEU A 114 -22.96 27.18 37.20
N ASP A 115 -23.75 26.50 38.01
CA ASP A 115 -23.34 25.35 38.82
C ASP A 115 -22.88 24.19 37.94
N ALA A 116 -23.64 23.83 36.91
CA ALA A 116 -23.27 22.80 35.94
C ALA A 116 -22.00 23.17 35.16
N LEU A 117 -21.83 24.45 34.79
CA LEU A 117 -20.62 24.95 34.14
C LEU A 117 -19.40 24.78 35.05
N VAL A 118 -19.51 25.13 36.33
CA VAL A 118 -18.43 25.02 37.31
C VAL A 118 -18.02 23.55 37.51
N GLU A 119 -18.99 22.63 37.56
CA GLU A 119 -18.72 21.19 37.66
C GLU A 119 -17.99 20.65 36.42
N ASP A 120 -18.44 21.00 35.22
CA ASP A 120 -17.79 20.55 33.98
C ASP A 120 -16.38 21.14 33.83
N VAL A 121 -16.17 22.41 34.20
CA VAL A 121 -14.81 23.00 34.23
C VAL A 121 -13.93 22.21 35.19
N ARG A 122 -14.43 21.85 36.38
CA ARG A 122 -13.69 21.03 37.34
C ARG A 122 -13.37 19.63 36.76
N ALA A 123 -14.31 19.02 36.06
CA ALA A 123 -14.13 17.71 35.43
C ALA A 123 -13.07 17.74 34.32
N VAL A 124 -13.13 18.74 33.42
CA VAL A 124 -12.14 18.94 32.36
C VAL A 124 -10.74 19.13 32.95
N LEU A 125 -10.64 19.87 34.05
CA LEU A 125 -9.37 20.17 34.71
C LEU A 125 -8.80 19.01 35.55
N ALA A 126 -9.67 18.15 36.07
CA ALA A 126 -9.29 16.95 36.83
C ALA A 126 -8.96 15.74 35.94
N ALA A 127 -9.38 15.73 34.66
CA ALA A 127 -9.06 14.66 33.73
C ALA A 127 -7.56 14.61 33.39
N PRO A 128 -6.92 13.42 33.29
CA PRO A 128 -5.55 13.30 32.81
C PRO A 128 -5.45 13.85 31.37
N PRO A 129 -4.33 14.49 30.99
CA PRO A 129 -4.20 15.09 29.66
C PRO A 129 -4.38 14.01 28.60
N ALA A 130 -5.30 14.23 27.65
CA ALA A 130 -5.42 13.38 26.49
C ALA A 130 -4.09 13.40 25.71
N PRO A 131 -3.65 12.26 25.15
CA PRO A 131 -2.42 12.25 24.34
C PRO A 131 -2.57 13.24 23.19
N ALA A 132 -1.56 14.10 23.01
CA ALA A 132 -1.57 15.14 21.98
C ALA A 132 -1.86 14.52 20.60
N PRO A 133 -2.74 15.12 19.79
CA PRO A 133 -2.92 14.67 18.41
C PRO A 133 -1.56 14.76 17.69
N ALA A 134 -1.18 13.67 17.03
CA ALA A 134 0.07 13.61 16.28
C ALA A 134 0.12 14.77 15.27
N PRO A 135 1.30 15.39 15.05
CA PRO A 135 1.44 16.44 14.04
C PRO A 135 0.91 15.92 12.71
N ALA A 136 0.15 16.74 12.00
CA ALA A 136 -0.33 16.41 10.66
C ALA A 136 0.89 15.98 9.81
N PRO A 137 0.88 14.78 9.21
CA PRO A 137 2.03 14.29 8.48
C PRO A 137 2.35 15.28 7.36
N ALA A 138 3.64 15.58 7.18
CA ALA A 138 4.12 16.24 5.97
C ALA A 138 3.54 15.52 4.74
N PRO A 139 3.17 16.24 3.66
CA PRO A 139 2.62 15.60 2.48
C PRO A 139 3.57 14.49 2.03
N ALA A 140 3.06 13.26 1.99
CA ALA A 140 3.87 12.11 1.62
C ALA A 140 4.50 12.37 0.23
N PRO A 141 5.78 12.01 0.02
CA PRO A 141 6.40 12.16 -1.28
C PRO A 141 5.54 11.42 -2.31
N ALA A 142 5.18 12.10 -3.40
CA ALA A 142 4.20 11.61 -4.37
C ALA A 142 4.66 10.39 -5.20
N GLY A 143 5.85 9.84 -4.92
CA GLY A 143 6.48 8.72 -5.63
C GLY A 143 7.12 9.14 -6.97
N PRO A 144 7.99 8.30 -7.55
CA PRO A 144 8.68 8.59 -8.82
C PRO A 144 7.76 8.69 -10.04
N LEU A 145 6.55 8.13 -9.98
CA LEU A 145 5.54 8.21 -11.03
C LEU A 145 4.46 9.27 -10.73
N ALA A 146 4.72 10.20 -9.81
CA ALA A 146 3.86 11.34 -9.57
C ALA A 146 3.55 12.07 -10.90
N GLY A 147 2.26 12.33 -11.15
CA GLY A 147 1.79 12.97 -12.37
C GLY A 147 1.56 12.02 -13.55
N VAL A 148 1.89 10.73 -13.44
CA VAL A 148 1.50 9.72 -14.43
C VAL A 148 0.08 9.24 -14.13
N ARG A 149 -0.81 9.31 -15.13
CA ARG A 149 -2.18 8.78 -15.04
C ARG A 149 -2.35 7.51 -15.85
N VAL A 150 -2.87 6.46 -15.21
CA VAL A 150 -3.11 5.15 -15.80
C VAL A 150 -4.60 4.85 -15.82
N LEU A 151 -5.17 4.55 -16.99
CA LEU A 151 -6.49 3.94 -17.12
C LEU A 151 -6.32 2.42 -17.10
N ASP A 152 -6.81 1.79 -16.04
CA ASP A 152 -6.65 0.37 -15.78
C ASP A 152 -7.93 -0.40 -16.12
N LEU A 153 -7.96 -1.04 -17.30
CA LEU A 153 -9.03 -1.93 -17.74
C LEU A 153 -8.80 -3.39 -17.30
N THR A 154 -7.74 -3.64 -16.54
CA THR A 154 -7.32 -5.00 -16.24
C THR A 154 -8.23 -5.68 -15.21
N ARG A 155 -8.27 -7.01 -15.25
CA ARG A 155 -9.10 -7.88 -14.42
C ARG A 155 -8.28 -9.05 -13.89
N TYR A 156 -8.80 -9.78 -12.90
CA TYR A 156 -8.11 -10.93 -12.30
C TYR A 156 -6.81 -10.51 -11.58
N LEU A 157 -5.64 -11.04 -11.95
CA LEU A 157 -4.40 -10.85 -11.19
C LEU A 157 -3.24 -10.21 -11.97
N ALA A 158 -2.87 -10.72 -13.15
CA ALA A 158 -1.67 -10.27 -13.86
C ALA A 158 -1.62 -8.76 -14.12
N GLY A 159 -2.64 -8.24 -14.83
CA GLY A 159 -2.76 -6.81 -15.11
C GLY A 159 -2.97 -5.96 -13.85
N PRO A 160 -3.87 -6.35 -12.92
CA PRO A 160 -4.08 -5.60 -11.69
C PRO A 160 -2.82 -5.50 -10.82
N HIS A 161 -2.01 -6.56 -10.74
CA HIS A 161 -0.73 -6.53 -10.03
C HIS A 161 0.24 -5.54 -10.65
N GLY A 162 0.39 -5.53 -11.98
CA GLY A 162 1.25 -4.57 -12.67
C GLY A 162 0.83 -3.12 -12.45
N SER A 163 -0.47 -2.81 -12.61
CA SER A 163 -0.98 -1.45 -12.38
C SER A 163 -0.93 -1.04 -10.90
N GLN A 164 -1.07 -1.98 -9.95
CA GLN A 164 -0.86 -1.70 -8.54
C GLN A 164 0.58 -1.34 -8.21
N LEU A 165 1.57 -2.01 -8.84
CA LEU A 165 2.98 -1.62 -8.69
C LEU A 165 3.20 -0.17 -9.17
N LEU A 166 2.55 0.25 -10.25
CA LEU A 166 2.59 1.64 -10.70
C LEU A 166 1.95 2.60 -9.68
N ALA A 167 0.82 2.23 -9.06
CA ALA A 167 0.20 3.02 -7.99
C ALA A 167 1.11 3.14 -6.76
N GLN A 168 1.76 2.05 -6.36
CA GLN A 168 2.75 2.04 -5.26
C GLN A 168 3.97 2.93 -5.55
N LEU A 169 4.29 3.14 -6.83
CA LEU A 169 5.31 4.08 -7.30
C LEU A 169 4.77 5.51 -7.50
N GLY A 170 3.52 5.79 -7.15
CA GLY A 170 2.95 7.14 -7.15
C GLY A 170 2.09 7.52 -8.36
N ALA A 171 1.83 6.58 -9.29
CA ALA A 171 0.95 6.86 -10.41
C ALA A 171 -0.52 6.97 -9.95
N GLU A 172 -1.30 7.88 -10.56
CA GLU A 172 -2.74 7.90 -10.39
C GLU A 172 -3.36 6.80 -11.25
N VAL A 173 -3.75 5.69 -10.62
CA VAL A 173 -4.34 4.55 -11.32
C VAL A 173 -5.86 4.57 -11.17
N ILE A 174 -6.56 4.74 -12.29
CA ILE A 174 -8.01 4.78 -12.38
C ILE A 174 -8.49 3.46 -12.99
N LYS A 175 -9.00 2.58 -12.14
CA LYS A 175 -9.58 1.31 -12.59
C LYS A 175 -10.94 1.56 -13.23
N ILE A 176 -11.08 1.14 -14.48
CA ILE A 176 -12.32 1.23 -15.26
C ILE A 176 -13.04 -0.10 -15.22
N GLU A 177 -14.25 -0.10 -14.67
CA GLU A 177 -14.97 -1.32 -14.35
C GLU A 177 -16.40 -1.33 -14.89
N PRO A 178 -16.96 -2.48 -15.32
CA PRO A 178 -18.36 -2.55 -15.70
C PRO A 178 -19.27 -2.12 -14.54
N PRO A 179 -20.33 -1.32 -14.79
CA PRO A 179 -21.34 -1.01 -13.78
C PRO A 179 -21.93 -2.29 -13.16
N GLU A 180 -22.36 -2.19 -11.90
CA GLU A 180 -22.96 -3.25 -11.07
C GLU A 180 -22.03 -4.41 -10.70
N ARG A 181 -21.30 -4.99 -11.66
CA ARG A 181 -20.51 -6.22 -11.44
C ARG A 181 -19.06 -5.96 -11.09
N GLY A 182 -18.46 -4.94 -11.68
CA GLY A 182 -17.05 -4.63 -11.54
C GLY A 182 -16.08 -5.74 -12.01
N ASP A 183 -14.86 -5.73 -11.48
CA ASP A 183 -13.89 -6.81 -11.63
C ASP A 183 -14.40 -8.11 -10.98
N PRO A 184 -14.33 -9.28 -11.66
CA PRO A 184 -14.66 -10.57 -11.05
C PRO A 184 -13.99 -10.85 -9.70
N MET A 185 -12.78 -10.34 -9.46
CA MET A 185 -12.08 -10.52 -8.18
C MET A 185 -12.80 -9.86 -6.99
N ARG A 186 -13.76 -8.96 -7.22
CA ARG A 186 -14.58 -8.39 -6.14
C ARG A 186 -15.40 -9.45 -5.40
N THR A 187 -15.74 -10.56 -6.04
CA THR A 187 -16.56 -11.65 -5.45
C THR A 187 -15.85 -12.99 -5.36
N VAL A 188 -14.76 -13.20 -6.11
CA VAL A 188 -14.00 -14.45 -6.11
C VAL A 188 -12.98 -14.47 -4.96
N SER A 189 -13.49 -14.61 -3.74
CA SER A 189 -12.68 -14.89 -2.54
C SER A 189 -13.55 -15.53 -1.45
N LEU A 190 -12.96 -16.42 -0.66
CA LEU A 190 -13.55 -16.91 0.59
C LEU A 190 -13.15 -16.05 1.80
N HIS A 191 -12.23 -15.11 1.60
CA HIS A 191 -11.66 -14.25 2.62
C HIS A 191 -11.91 -12.79 2.29
N PHE A 192 -12.38 -12.03 3.27
CA PHE A 192 -12.75 -10.63 3.11
C PHE A 192 -12.08 -9.79 4.19
N GLN A 193 -11.74 -8.55 3.82
CA GLN A 193 -11.28 -7.52 4.73
C GLN A 193 -12.05 -6.25 4.42
N ASP A 194 -12.62 -5.61 5.45
CA ASP A 194 -13.44 -4.41 5.27
C ASP A 194 -14.59 -4.58 4.24
N GLY A 195 -15.19 -5.78 4.19
CA GLY A 195 -16.23 -6.11 3.20
C GLY A 195 -15.71 -6.28 1.76
N LEU A 196 -14.41 -6.13 1.51
CA LEU A 196 -13.78 -6.33 0.22
C LEU A 196 -13.13 -7.71 0.13
N SER A 197 -13.23 -8.35 -1.03
CA SER A 197 -12.50 -9.58 -1.34
C SER A 197 -11.00 -9.38 -1.15
N ALA A 198 -10.34 -10.24 -0.38
CA ALA A 198 -8.88 -10.20 -0.17
C ALA A 198 -8.11 -10.33 -1.51
N HIS A 199 -8.65 -11.09 -2.47
CA HIS A 199 -8.11 -11.14 -3.83
C HIS A 199 -8.19 -9.78 -4.53
N PHE A 200 -9.33 -9.08 -4.44
CA PHE A 200 -9.48 -7.75 -5.01
C PHE A 200 -8.50 -6.76 -4.38
N VAL A 201 -8.40 -6.75 -3.05
CA VAL A 201 -7.46 -5.91 -2.30
C VAL A 201 -6.02 -6.14 -2.77
N SER A 202 -5.64 -7.41 -2.95
CA SER A 202 -4.26 -7.78 -3.29
C SER A 202 -3.72 -7.13 -4.56
N GLY A 203 -4.57 -6.83 -5.54
CA GLY A 203 -4.20 -6.24 -6.82
C GLY A 203 -4.75 -4.84 -7.08
N ASN A 204 -5.51 -4.24 -6.16
CA ASN A 204 -6.19 -2.96 -6.40
C ASN A 204 -6.10 -1.94 -5.26
N ALA A 205 -5.30 -2.23 -4.22
CA ALA A 205 -4.94 -1.23 -3.21
C ALA A 205 -4.26 0.00 -3.86
N GLY A 206 -4.65 1.20 -3.45
CA GLY A 206 -4.11 2.46 -3.96
C GLY A 206 -4.70 2.96 -5.28
N LYS A 207 -5.69 2.26 -5.84
CA LYS A 207 -6.37 2.69 -7.08
C LYS A 207 -7.63 3.50 -6.79
N LYS A 208 -8.03 4.32 -7.77
CA LYS A 208 -9.39 4.85 -7.90
C LYS A 208 -10.25 3.85 -8.69
N SER A 209 -11.57 3.87 -8.49
CA SER A 209 -12.53 3.03 -9.22
C SER A 209 -13.59 3.91 -9.87
N VAL A 210 -13.75 3.72 -11.18
CA VAL A 210 -14.76 4.37 -12.01
C VAL A 210 -15.55 3.29 -12.74
N THR A 211 -16.86 3.33 -12.62
CA THR A 211 -17.77 2.46 -13.37
C THR A 211 -18.04 3.05 -14.75
N LEU A 212 -17.93 2.22 -15.79
CA LEU A 212 -18.15 2.62 -17.18
C LEU A 212 -18.51 1.42 -18.07
N ASP A 213 -19.67 1.47 -18.73
CA ASP A 213 -20.11 0.42 -19.67
C ASP A 213 -19.55 0.66 -21.08
N LEU A 214 -18.42 0.01 -21.39
CA LEU A 214 -17.75 0.09 -22.68
C LEU A 214 -18.49 -0.64 -23.81
N HIS A 215 -19.54 -1.42 -23.53
CA HIS A 215 -20.40 -1.98 -24.58
C HIS A 215 -21.33 -0.93 -25.18
N ARG A 216 -21.55 0.19 -24.48
CA ARG A 216 -22.39 1.30 -24.96
C ARG A 216 -21.54 2.34 -25.68
N PRO A 217 -22.03 2.92 -26.80
CA PRO A 217 -21.31 3.97 -27.52
C PRO A 217 -20.90 5.16 -26.65
N GLU A 218 -21.79 5.62 -25.77
CA GLU A 218 -21.49 6.74 -24.86
C GLU A 218 -20.42 6.37 -23.83
N GLY A 219 -20.42 5.14 -23.31
CA GLY A 219 -19.36 4.68 -22.40
C GLY A 219 -17.99 4.66 -23.08
N ARG A 220 -17.92 4.22 -24.34
CA ARG A 220 -16.68 4.30 -25.13
C ARG A 220 -16.24 5.74 -25.38
N ARG A 221 -17.19 6.64 -25.68
CA ARG A 221 -16.89 8.06 -25.85
C ARG A 221 -16.26 8.64 -24.58
N VAL A 222 -16.87 8.41 -23.42
CA VAL A 222 -16.31 8.85 -22.12
C VAL A 222 -14.92 8.27 -21.90
N PHE A 223 -14.70 6.98 -22.22
CA PHE A 223 -13.38 6.38 -22.11
C PHE A 223 -12.33 7.05 -23.00
N LEU A 224 -12.68 7.39 -24.25
CA LEU A 224 -11.79 8.11 -25.16
C LEU A 224 -11.46 9.53 -24.63
N GLU A 225 -12.45 10.23 -24.06
CA GLU A 225 -12.23 11.52 -23.40
C GLU A 225 -11.29 11.40 -22.18
N LEU A 226 -11.36 10.30 -21.43
CA LEU A 226 -10.39 9.99 -20.37
C LEU A 226 -9.00 9.65 -20.94
N ALA A 227 -8.93 8.86 -22.02
CA ALA A 227 -7.67 8.45 -22.64
C ALA A 227 -6.88 9.64 -23.22
N GLU A 228 -7.57 10.69 -23.66
CA GLU A 228 -6.98 11.96 -24.06
C GLU A 228 -6.17 12.62 -22.92
N ARG A 229 -6.54 12.36 -21.65
CA ARG A 229 -5.95 12.97 -20.44
C ARG A 229 -5.10 11.99 -19.63
N ALA A 230 -4.85 10.80 -20.19
CA ALA A 230 -4.06 9.76 -19.56
C ALA A 230 -2.69 9.60 -20.21
N ASP A 231 -1.76 9.01 -19.47
CA ASP A 231 -0.43 8.66 -19.96
C ASP A 231 -0.36 7.20 -20.41
N VAL A 232 -1.14 6.34 -19.77
CA VAL A 232 -1.13 4.90 -19.96
C VAL A 232 -2.56 4.35 -19.99
N VAL A 233 -2.81 3.41 -20.90
CA VAL A 233 -3.94 2.46 -20.82
C VAL A 233 -3.36 1.07 -20.61
N MET A 234 -3.83 0.36 -19.58
CA MET A 234 -3.48 -1.04 -19.33
C MET A 234 -4.70 -1.92 -19.50
N GLU A 235 -4.55 -3.05 -20.19
CA GLU A 235 -5.60 -4.05 -20.37
C GLU A 235 -5.04 -5.47 -20.38
N ASN A 236 -5.88 -6.45 -20.07
CA ASN A 236 -5.51 -7.86 -20.13
C ASN A 236 -6.66 -8.73 -20.68
N PHE A 237 -7.36 -8.21 -21.67
CA PHE A 237 -8.36 -8.98 -22.39
C PHE A 237 -7.71 -9.97 -23.35
N ARG A 238 -8.51 -10.93 -23.84
CA ARG A 238 -8.06 -11.76 -24.96
C ARG A 238 -7.74 -10.87 -26.17
N PRO A 239 -6.69 -11.19 -26.94
CA PRO A 239 -6.35 -10.46 -28.16
C PRO A 239 -7.56 -10.16 -29.06
N GLY A 240 -7.57 -8.96 -29.64
CA GLY A 240 -8.66 -8.45 -30.47
C GLY A 240 -9.90 -7.92 -29.72
N THR A 241 -10.00 -8.08 -28.39
CA THR A 241 -11.15 -7.55 -27.64
C THR A 241 -11.23 -6.03 -27.69
N MET A 242 -10.13 -5.33 -27.43
CA MET A 242 -10.08 -3.87 -27.53
C MET A 242 -10.43 -3.36 -28.94
N ALA A 243 -9.95 -4.06 -29.98
CA ALA A 243 -10.30 -3.74 -31.36
C ALA A 243 -11.81 -3.87 -31.64
N ARG A 244 -12.46 -4.95 -31.16
CA ARG A 244 -13.93 -5.12 -31.27
C ARG A 244 -14.71 -4.07 -30.49
N LEU A 245 -14.15 -3.57 -29.39
CA LEU A 245 -14.72 -2.44 -28.65
C LEU A 245 -14.45 -1.10 -29.35
N GLY A 246 -13.70 -1.04 -30.45
CA GLY A 246 -13.32 0.22 -31.09
C GLY A 246 -12.33 1.03 -30.24
N LEU A 247 -11.58 0.37 -29.36
CA LEU A 247 -10.60 0.96 -28.44
C LEU A 247 -9.20 0.34 -28.67
N GLY A 248 -8.93 -0.16 -29.88
CA GLY A 248 -7.62 -0.71 -30.25
C GLY A 248 -6.52 0.35 -30.24
N TYR A 249 -5.26 -0.11 -30.30
CA TYR A 249 -4.08 0.78 -30.24
C TYR A 249 -4.15 1.94 -31.24
N ASP A 250 -4.48 1.67 -32.51
CA ASP A 250 -4.54 2.71 -33.54
C ASP A 250 -5.56 3.82 -33.22
N VAL A 251 -6.71 3.45 -32.65
CA VAL A 251 -7.73 4.41 -32.23
C VAL A 251 -7.24 5.25 -31.05
N LEU A 252 -6.66 4.59 -30.04
CA LEU A 252 -6.15 5.27 -28.86
C LEU A 252 -4.95 6.18 -29.17
N ALA A 253 -4.05 5.74 -30.04
CA ALA A 253 -2.92 6.53 -30.51
C ALA A 253 -3.35 7.73 -31.37
N ALA A 254 -4.46 7.62 -32.10
CA ALA A 254 -5.05 8.75 -32.83
C ALA A 254 -5.66 9.79 -31.88
N VAL A 255 -6.29 9.35 -30.78
CA VAL A 255 -6.81 10.25 -29.74
C VAL A 255 -5.68 10.92 -28.96
N ASN A 256 -4.65 10.16 -28.61
CA ASN A 256 -3.51 10.64 -27.85
C ASN A 256 -2.20 10.00 -28.34
N PRO A 257 -1.42 10.69 -29.21
CA PRO A 257 -0.15 10.15 -29.74
C PRO A 257 0.94 9.92 -28.68
N ARG A 258 0.76 10.44 -27.46
CA ARG A 258 1.66 10.26 -26.31
C ARG A 258 1.31 9.05 -25.45
N LEU A 259 0.20 8.39 -25.73
CA LEU A 259 -0.34 7.33 -24.89
C LEU A 259 0.47 6.03 -25.00
N VAL A 260 0.83 5.46 -23.86
CA VAL A 260 1.34 4.09 -23.78
C VAL A 260 0.16 3.14 -23.63
N VAL A 261 0.09 2.10 -24.45
CA VAL A 261 -0.96 1.07 -24.34
C VAL A 261 -0.30 -0.25 -24.02
N ALA A 262 -0.53 -0.78 -22.83
CA ALA A 262 0.05 -2.04 -22.37
C ALA A 262 -1.01 -3.14 -22.33
N SER A 263 -0.70 -4.25 -22.99
CA SER A 263 -1.54 -5.44 -23.10
C SER A 263 -0.85 -6.62 -22.41
N VAL A 264 -1.58 -7.31 -21.53
CA VAL A 264 -1.11 -8.55 -20.91
C VAL A 264 -2.01 -9.70 -21.34
N SER A 265 -1.46 -10.72 -21.99
CA SER A 265 -2.22 -11.86 -22.47
C SER A 265 -1.47 -13.18 -22.27
N GLY A 266 -2.15 -14.31 -22.44
CA GLY A 266 -1.53 -15.62 -22.22
C GLY A 266 -0.31 -15.88 -23.10
N PHE A 267 -0.40 -15.50 -24.38
CA PHE A 267 0.54 -15.89 -25.43
C PHE A 267 0.97 -14.71 -26.33
N GLY A 268 0.73 -13.47 -25.89
CA GLY A 268 1.00 -12.26 -26.67
C GLY A 268 -0.08 -11.93 -27.71
N GLN A 269 0.03 -10.77 -28.35
CA GLN A 269 -0.88 -10.34 -29.43
C GLN A 269 -0.57 -10.99 -30.79
N THR A 270 0.52 -11.77 -30.89
CA THR A 270 0.99 -12.39 -32.14
C THR A 270 1.34 -13.88 -31.95
N GLY A 271 1.65 -14.57 -33.05
CA GLY A 271 2.01 -15.99 -33.01
C GLY A 271 0.82 -16.96 -33.10
N PRO A 272 1.07 -18.28 -33.19
CA PRO A 272 0.05 -19.29 -33.47
C PRO A 272 -0.92 -19.53 -32.31
N TRP A 273 -0.53 -19.20 -31.08
CA TRP A 273 -1.34 -19.42 -29.87
C TRP A 273 -2.00 -18.13 -29.35
N ARG A 274 -1.92 -17.01 -30.09
CA ARG A 274 -2.47 -15.72 -29.65
C ARG A 274 -3.94 -15.78 -29.22
N ASP A 275 -4.74 -16.64 -29.86
CA ASP A 275 -6.19 -16.72 -29.61
C ASP A 275 -6.54 -17.76 -28.53
N TRP A 276 -5.55 -18.44 -27.93
CA TRP A 276 -5.76 -19.41 -26.86
C TRP A 276 -6.08 -18.71 -25.54
N ALA A 277 -6.97 -19.33 -24.75
CA ALA A 277 -7.25 -18.88 -23.40
C ALA A 277 -6.13 -19.31 -22.45
N SER A 278 -5.78 -18.44 -21.50
CA SER A 278 -4.77 -18.75 -20.49
C SER A 278 -5.14 -18.14 -19.13
N TYR A 279 -4.73 -18.84 -18.10
CA TYR A 279 -4.59 -18.39 -16.72
C TYR A 279 -3.19 -18.78 -16.25
N ASP A 280 -2.78 -18.33 -15.06
CA ASP A 280 -1.49 -18.66 -14.44
C ASP A 280 -1.06 -20.13 -14.63
N LEU A 281 -1.94 -21.08 -14.31
CA LEU A 281 -1.64 -22.51 -14.41
C LEU A 281 -1.24 -22.93 -15.83
N VAL A 282 -1.96 -22.45 -16.85
CA VAL A 282 -1.69 -22.78 -18.25
C VAL A 282 -0.39 -22.15 -18.70
N ALA A 283 -0.15 -20.88 -18.36
CA ALA A 283 1.08 -20.18 -18.69
C ALA A 283 2.31 -20.86 -18.07
N GLN A 284 2.24 -21.29 -16.80
CA GLN A 284 3.32 -22.04 -16.16
C GLN A 284 3.56 -23.41 -16.84
N ALA A 285 2.49 -24.10 -17.22
CA ALA A 285 2.57 -25.43 -17.82
C ALA A 285 3.26 -25.40 -19.19
N VAL A 286 2.95 -24.40 -20.01
CA VAL A 286 3.52 -24.26 -21.37
C VAL A 286 4.85 -23.51 -21.39
N GLY A 287 5.16 -22.74 -20.33
CA GLY A 287 6.38 -21.94 -20.21
C GLY A 287 7.63 -22.70 -19.78
N GLY A 288 7.53 -24.01 -19.54
CA GLY A 288 8.66 -24.90 -19.20
C GLY A 288 9.00 -24.97 -17.71
N GLY A 289 8.80 -23.89 -16.95
CA GLY A 289 9.17 -23.84 -15.52
C GLY A 289 8.48 -24.88 -14.62
N MET A 290 7.23 -25.26 -14.95
CA MET A 290 6.50 -26.28 -14.17
C MET A 290 7.16 -27.66 -14.24
N SER A 291 7.84 -27.99 -15.35
CA SER A 291 8.58 -29.26 -15.49
C SER A 291 9.78 -29.39 -14.55
N LEU A 292 10.22 -28.27 -13.97
CA LEU A 292 11.36 -28.17 -13.06
C LEU A 292 10.94 -28.07 -11.59
N THR A 293 9.64 -27.94 -11.34
CA THR A 293 9.10 -27.68 -10.01
C THR A 293 8.52 -28.97 -9.44
N GLY A 294 9.07 -29.43 -8.31
CA GLY A 294 8.64 -30.64 -7.62
C GLY A 294 9.81 -31.50 -7.16
N GLU A 295 9.49 -32.66 -6.60
CA GLU A 295 10.48 -33.68 -6.24
C GLU A 295 10.82 -34.55 -7.45
N PRO A 296 12.05 -35.09 -7.55
CA PRO A 296 12.43 -36.03 -8.60
C PRO A 296 11.44 -37.20 -8.73
N GLY A 297 11.08 -37.54 -9.98
CA GLY A 297 10.19 -38.66 -10.28
C GLY A 297 8.71 -38.46 -9.90
N GLN A 298 8.32 -37.29 -9.39
CA GLN A 298 6.92 -36.95 -9.11
C GLN A 298 6.27 -36.20 -10.29
N PRO A 299 4.93 -36.19 -10.37
CA PRO A 299 4.23 -35.36 -11.35
C PRO A 299 4.59 -33.87 -11.21
N PRO A 300 4.63 -33.09 -12.31
CA PRO A 300 4.88 -31.66 -12.26
C PRO A 300 3.89 -30.93 -11.34
N VAL A 301 4.37 -29.97 -10.57
CA VAL A 301 3.53 -29.11 -9.72
C VAL A 301 3.75 -27.65 -10.05
N LYS A 302 2.68 -26.85 -9.98
CA LYS A 302 2.80 -25.39 -10.15
C LYS A 302 3.58 -24.78 -8.99
N MET A 303 4.16 -23.61 -9.20
CA MET A 303 4.70 -22.83 -8.08
C MET A 303 3.61 -22.46 -7.07
N GLY A 304 4.00 -22.36 -5.79
CA GLY A 304 3.09 -21.97 -4.71
C GLY A 304 2.46 -20.59 -4.98
N LEU A 305 3.28 -19.63 -5.42
CA LEU A 305 2.83 -18.34 -5.93
C LEU A 305 2.35 -18.45 -7.38
N PRO A 306 1.32 -17.68 -7.79
CA PRO A 306 0.86 -17.61 -9.18
C PRO A 306 1.85 -16.79 -10.03
N VAL A 307 3.03 -17.34 -10.26
CA VAL A 307 4.17 -16.64 -10.86
C VAL A 307 3.94 -16.22 -12.31
N GLY A 308 3.08 -16.92 -13.06
CA GLY A 308 2.72 -16.54 -14.42
C GLY A 308 2.00 -15.21 -14.42
N ASP A 309 1.03 -15.05 -13.52
CA ASP A 309 0.33 -13.77 -13.35
C ASP A 309 1.24 -12.70 -12.74
N LEU A 310 1.92 -12.99 -11.63
CA LEU A 310 2.71 -12.01 -10.89
C LEU A 310 3.91 -11.51 -11.71
N ALA A 311 4.67 -12.41 -12.34
CA ALA A 311 5.79 -12.00 -13.18
C ALA A 311 5.30 -11.20 -14.40
N ALA A 312 4.21 -11.62 -15.06
CA ALA A 312 3.65 -10.85 -16.17
C ALA A 312 3.23 -9.43 -15.72
N GLY A 313 2.67 -9.28 -14.52
CA GLY A 313 2.39 -7.97 -13.93
C GLY A 313 3.64 -7.12 -13.72
N VAL A 314 4.73 -7.70 -13.20
CA VAL A 314 6.02 -7.02 -13.04
C VAL A 314 6.59 -6.58 -14.40
N PHE A 315 6.60 -7.47 -15.39
CA PHE A 315 7.07 -7.16 -16.74
C PHE A 315 6.18 -6.12 -17.44
N ALA A 316 4.87 -6.10 -17.18
CA ALA A 316 3.97 -5.06 -17.68
C ALA A 316 4.29 -3.69 -17.07
N ALA A 317 4.49 -3.62 -15.75
CA ALA A 317 4.92 -2.38 -15.10
C ALA A 317 6.28 -1.89 -15.63
N LEU A 318 7.25 -2.80 -15.79
CA LEU A 318 8.56 -2.48 -16.38
C LEU A 318 8.43 -1.99 -17.83
N GLY A 319 7.59 -2.64 -18.64
CA GLY A 319 7.32 -2.24 -20.02
C GLY A 319 6.67 -0.86 -20.10
N VAL A 320 5.72 -0.56 -19.21
CA VAL A 320 5.11 0.78 -19.09
C VAL A 320 6.16 1.83 -18.73
N VAL A 321 6.98 1.60 -17.70
CA VAL A 321 8.03 2.56 -17.29
C VAL A 321 9.04 2.76 -18.42
N THR A 322 9.42 1.70 -19.13
CA THR A 322 10.32 1.76 -20.29
C THR A 322 9.72 2.61 -21.42
N ALA A 323 8.44 2.41 -21.72
CA ALA A 323 7.72 3.17 -22.74
C ALA A 323 7.57 4.65 -22.35
N LEU A 324 7.28 4.94 -21.08
CA LEU A 324 7.21 6.31 -20.54
C LEU A 324 8.58 7.01 -20.60
N TYR A 325 9.66 6.30 -20.27
CA TYR A 325 11.02 6.81 -20.39
C TYR A 325 11.35 7.16 -21.85
N ARG A 326 11.10 6.24 -22.79
CA ARG A 326 11.27 6.50 -24.24
C ARG A 326 10.40 7.66 -24.74
N ARG A 327 9.18 7.79 -24.24
CA ARG A 327 8.29 8.90 -24.55
C ARG A 327 8.87 10.25 -24.11
N GLY A 328 9.62 10.30 -23.01
CA GLY A 328 10.33 11.51 -22.59
C GLY A 328 11.27 12.05 -23.67
N ALA A 329 11.99 11.17 -24.35
CA ALA A 329 12.92 11.55 -25.42
C ALA A 329 12.23 11.79 -26.77
N THR A 330 11.20 11.03 -27.09
CA THR A 330 10.58 11.03 -28.43
C THR A 330 9.31 11.87 -28.53
N GLY A 331 8.71 12.23 -27.39
CA GLY A 331 7.39 12.83 -27.31
C GLY A 331 6.23 11.89 -27.69
N ARG A 332 6.48 10.62 -28.02
CA ARG A 332 5.46 9.68 -28.53
C ARG A 332 5.32 8.44 -27.65
N GLY A 333 4.09 7.98 -27.49
CA GLY A 333 3.78 6.71 -26.83
C GLY A 333 4.01 5.51 -27.76
N THR A 334 3.76 4.31 -27.24
CA THR A 334 3.90 3.04 -27.98
C THR A 334 2.99 1.97 -27.39
N ALA A 335 2.71 0.92 -28.17
CA ALA A 335 2.16 -0.32 -27.63
C ALA A 335 3.25 -1.10 -26.86
N VAL A 336 2.86 -1.77 -25.79
CA VAL A 336 3.64 -2.72 -24.99
C VAL A 336 2.85 -4.02 -24.95
N ASP A 337 3.43 -5.11 -25.43
CA ASP A 337 2.80 -6.44 -25.47
C ASP A 337 3.56 -7.41 -24.55
N ILE A 338 2.85 -8.00 -23.59
CA ILE A 338 3.39 -8.96 -22.64
C ILE A 338 2.62 -10.28 -22.76
N GLY A 339 3.28 -11.30 -23.30
CA GLY A 339 2.83 -12.68 -23.25
C GLY A 339 3.25 -13.36 -21.94
N MET A 340 2.32 -13.94 -21.20
CA MET A 340 2.65 -14.70 -19.97
C MET A 340 3.59 -15.87 -20.25
N MET A 341 3.42 -16.55 -21.40
CA MET A 341 4.36 -17.58 -21.85
C MET A 341 5.77 -17.02 -22.09
N ASP A 342 5.89 -15.88 -22.78
CA ASP A 342 7.18 -15.23 -23.06
C ASP A 342 7.93 -14.91 -21.77
N VAL A 343 7.19 -14.42 -20.77
CA VAL A 343 7.72 -14.17 -19.43
C VAL A 343 8.23 -15.46 -18.78
N GLN A 344 7.46 -16.55 -18.83
CA GLN A 344 7.90 -17.83 -18.26
C GLN A 344 9.14 -18.38 -18.97
N VAL A 345 9.19 -18.32 -20.29
CA VAL A 345 10.35 -18.76 -21.09
C VAL A 345 11.59 -17.91 -20.77
N SER A 346 11.43 -16.58 -20.67
CA SER A 346 12.48 -15.66 -20.24
C SER A 346 13.04 -16.03 -18.86
N LEU A 347 12.18 -16.44 -17.92
CA LEU A 347 12.59 -16.82 -16.56
C LEU A 347 13.33 -18.15 -16.47
N LEU A 348 13.34 -18.99 -17.53
CA LEU A 348 14.20 -20.17 -17.57
C LEU A 348 15.68 -19.79 -17.45
N SER A 349 16.07 -18.62 -17.97
CA SER A 349 17.40 -18.05 -17.75
C SER A 349 18.52 -19.08 -17.95
N TYR A 350 19.36 -19.33 -16.96
CA TYR A 350 20.48 -20.26 -17.03
C TYR A 350 20.07 -21.72 -17.29
N LEU A 351 18.85 -22.15 -16.95
CA LEU A 351 18.38 -23.53 -17.18
C LEU A 351 18.20 -23.82 -18.67
N ALA A 352 17.73 -22.83 -19.44
CA ALA A 352 17.69 -22.93 -20.90
C ALA A 352 19.11 -23.06 -21.47
N HIS A 353 20.07 -22.32 -20.90
CA HIS A 353 21.47 -22.43 -21.30
C HIS A 353 22.11 -23.77 -20.89
N TYR A 354 21.74 -24.36 -19.77
CA TYR A 354 22.17 -25.72 -19.42
C TYR A 354 21.68 -26.72 -20.46
N TYR A 355 20.41 -26.67 -20.84
CA TYR A 355 19.88 -27.53 -21.90
C TYR A 355 20.64 -27.34 -23.22
N TRP A 356 20.87 -26.10 -23.66
CA TRP A 356 21.60 -25.85 -24.91
C TRP A 356 23.07 -26.26 -24.86
N ALA A 357 23.70 -26.16 -23.69
CA ALA A 357 25.11 -26.53 -23.52
C ALA A 357 25.32 -28.05 -23.45
N SER A 358 24.41 -28.80 -22.82
CA SER A 358 24.57 -30.24 -22.58
C SER A 358 23.72 -31.13 -23.49
N GLY A 359 22.66 -30.60 -24.10
CA GLY A 359 21.61 -31.37 -24.77
C GLY A 359 20.68 -32.12 -23.82
N GLN A 360 20.88 -32.01 -22.50
CA GLN A 360 20.10 -32.71 -21.48
C GLN A 360 19.03 -31.78 -20.91
N VAL A 361 17.78 -32.25 -20.88
CA VAL A 361 16.67 -31.51 -20.30
C VAL A 361 16.83 -31.48 -18.78
N PRO A 362 16.83 -30.30 -18.13
CA PRO A 362 16.87 -30.22 -16.67
C PRO A 362 15.62 -30.88 -16.05
N GLU A 363 15.81 -31.57 -14.93
CA GLU A 363 14.76 -32.28 -14.20
C GLU A 363 14.47 -31.60 -12.83
N PRO A 364 13.35 -31.90 -12.18
CA PRO A 364 13.08 -31.43 -10.81
C PRO A 364 14.15 -31.90 -9.82
N GLU A 365 14.58 -30.99 -8.94
CA GLU A 365 15.62 -31.22 -7.92
C GLU A 365 15.09 -31.01 -6.47
N GLY A 366 13.76 -30.91 -6.30
CA GLY A 366 13.16 -30.48 -5.04
C GLY A 366 13.59 -29.05 -4.69
N SER A 367 14.27 -28.89 -3.55
CA SER A 367 14.88 -27.61 -3.14
C SER A 367 16.35 -27.45 -3.55
N GLY A 368 16.91 -28.47 -4.21
CA GLY A 368 18.32 -28.54 -4.58
C GLY A 368 18.71 -27.62 -5.73
N HIS A 369 20.01 -27.35 -5.84
CA HIS A 369 20.62 -26.79 -7.05
C HIS A 369 21.34 -27.90 -7.84
N PRO A 370 21.23 -27.97 -9.17
CA PRO A 370 21.82 -29.06 -9.97
C PRO A 370 23.35 -29.10 -9.89
N ASN A 371 23.99 -27.92 -9.79
CA ASN A 371 25.45 -27.80 -9.86
C ASN A 371 26.13 -27.35 -8.55
N ILE A 372 25.40 -27.20 -7.45
CA ILE A 372 25.97 -26.68 -6.19
C ILE A 372 25.49 -27.56 -5.03
N VAL A 373 26.42 -28.06 -4.21
CA VAL A 373 26.11 -28.91 -3.05
C VAL A 373 26.95 -28.50 -1.84
N PRO A 374 26.38 -28.28 -0.64
CA PRO A 374 24.94 -28.20 -0.37
C PRO A 374 24.35 -26.84 -0.77
N TYR A 375 23.27 -26.89 -1.56
CA TYR A 375 22.36 -25.77 -1.79
C TYR A 375 20.96 -26.33 -1.80
N GLN A 376 20.33 -26.44 -0.64
CA GLN A 376 19.02 -27.08 -0.47
C GLN A 376 18.44 -26.84 0.93
N ILE A 377 17.24 -27.35 1.14
CA ILE A 377 16.56 -27.37 2.44
C ILE A 377 16.82 -28.70 3.16
N PHE A 378 17.03 -28.64 4.48
CA PHE A 378 17.20 -29.79 5.38
C PHE A 378 16.18 -29.76 6.52
N ALA A 379 15.72 -30.94 6.94
CA ALA A 379 14.83 -31.09 8.09
C ALA A 379 15.60 -30.88 9.40
N THR A 380 14.94 -30.27 10.38
CA THR A 380 15.39 -30.09 11.77
C THR A 380 14.22 -30.38 12.72
N PRO A 381 14.45 -30.55 14.03
CA PRO A 381 13.36 -30.79 14.99
C PRO A 381 12.33 -29.66 15.09
N THR A 382 12.67 -28.43 14.67
CA THR A 382 11.80 -27.25 14.77
C THR A 382 11.35 -26.72 13.40
N GLY A 383 11.50 -27.52 12.34
CA GLY A 383 11.08 -27.17 10.98
C GLY A 383 12.22 -27.31 9.97
N TRP A 384 12.19 -26.48 8.94
CA TRP A 384 13.12 -26.60 7.81
C TRP A 384 14.18 -25.50 7.80
N LEU A 385 15.41 -25.88 7.45
CA LEU A 385 16.57 -25.01 7.33
C LEU A 385 17.04 -24.97 5.88
N ALA A 386 17.04 -23.79 5.26
CA ALA A 386 17.73 -23.57 3.98
C ALA A 386 19.22 -23.34 4.24
N VAL A 387 20.07 -24.02 3.46
CA VAL A 387 21.53 -23.89 3.46
C VAL A 387 22.00 -23.60 2.05
N ALA A 388 22.84 -22.58 1.87
CA ALA A 388 23.40 -22.20 0.57
C ALA A 388 24.92 -22.05 0.64
N VAL A 389 25.65 -23.15 0.41
CA VAL A 389 27.11 -23.17 0.26
C VAL A 389 27.46 -23.02 -1.22
N TYR A 390 27.24 -21.81 -1.75
CA TYR A 390 27.33 -21.56 -3.19
C TYR A 390 28.77 -21.63 -3.72
N GLY A 391 29.70 -21.00 -3.03
CA GLY A 391 31.13 -21.01 -3.37
C GLY A 391 31.95 -21.83 -2.37
N ASP A 392 33.06 -22.42 -2.83
CA ASP A 392 33.95 -23.23 -2.00
C ASP A 392 34.53 -22.49 -0.78
N HIS A 393 34.61 -21.15 -0.84
CA HIS A 393 35.05 -20.34 0.30
C HIS A 393 34.13 -20.43 1.52
N PHE A 394 32.85 -20.78 1.35
CA PHE A 394 31.93 -21.02 2.46
C PHE A 394 32.10 -22.40 3.10
N TRP A 395 32.70 -23.37 2.40
CA TRP A 395 32.71 -24.77 2.82
C TRP A 395 33.43 -25.02 4.16
N PRO A 396 34.64 -24.47 4.42
CA PRO A 396 35.29 -24.63 5.71
C PRO A 396 34.50 -24.01 6.87
N GLY A 397 33.87 -22.85 6.65
CA GLY A 397 32.99 -22.20 7.64
C GLY A 397 31.75 -23.03 7.93
N PHE A 398 31.15 -23.62 6.89
CA PHE A 398 30.02 -24.53 7.05
C PHE A 398 30.41 -25.76 7.88
N CYS A 399 31.53 -26.41 7.58
CA CYS A 399 32.04 -27.56 8.34
C CYS A 399 32.28 -27.20 9.82
N ARG A 400 32.87 -26.04 10.12
CA ARG A 400 33.05 -25.55 11.51
C ARG A 400 31.71 -25.26 12.19
N ALA A 401 30.77 -24.61 11.49
CA ALA A 401 29.41 -24.37 11.97
C ALA A 401 28.62 -25.65 12.21
N LEU A 402 29.06 -26.79 11.68
CA LEU A 402 28.52 -28.12 11.99
C LEU A 402 29.31 -28.86 13.06
N GLU A 403 30.46 -28.36 13.53
CA GLU A 403 31.40 -29.13 14.37
C GLU A 403 31.92 -30.40 13.70
N LEU A 404 32.05 -30.35 12.37
CA LEU A 404 32.66 -31.41 11.55
C LEU A 404 33.81 -30.81 10.72
N PRO A 405 34.81 -30.15 11.34
CA PRO A 405 35.86 -29.44 10.60
C PRO A 405 36.66 -30.37 9.67
N GLU A 406 36.81 -31.64 10.00
CA GLU A 406 37.49 -32.66 9.18
C GLU A 406 36.80 -32.89 7.83
N LEU A 407 35.49 -32.63 7.73
CA LEU A 407 34.74 -32.76 6.48
C LEU A 407 35.24 -31.79 5.40
N SER A 408 35.86 -30.68 5.82
CA SER A 408 36.45 -29.70 4.89
C SER A 408 37.68 -30.23 4.14
N ALA A 409 38.38 -31.20 4.74
CA ALA A 409 39.57 -31.84 4.17
C ALA A 409 39.29 -33.23 3.59
N ASP A 410 38.05 -33.74 3.68
CA ASP A 410 37.67 -35.02 3.10
C ASP A 410 37.84 -34.96 1.57
N PRO A 411 38.61 -35.89 0.96
CA PRO A 411 38.86 -35.88 -0.48
C PRO A 411 37.59 -36.06 -1.32
N ARG A 412 36.47 -36.49 -0.74
CA ARG A 412 35.16 -36.57 -1.43
C ARG A 412 34.43 -35.23 -1.45
N TYR A 413 34.77 -34.29 -0.58
CA TYR A 413 33.98 -33.07 -0.35
C TYR A 413 34.77 -31.77 -0.41
N ALA A 414 36.08 -31.84 -0.66
CA ALA A 414 37.00 -30.70 -0.63
C ALA A 414 36.64 -29.57 -1.63
N THR A 415 36.04 -29.90 -2.77
CA THR A 415 35.58 -28.93 -3.79
C THR A 415 34.12 -29.15 -4.14
N ASN A 416 33.45 -28.14 -4.69
CA ASN A 416 32.06 -28.28 -5.11
C ASN A 416 31.86 -29.39 -6.14
N GLU A 417 32.80 -29.54 -7.07
CA GLU A 417 32.76 -30.61 -8.07
C GLU A 417 32.72 -32.00 -7.40
N LEU A 418 33.60 -32.23 -6.42
CA LEU A 418 33.64 -33.47 -5.67
C LEU A 418 32.35 -33.65 -4.84
N ARG A 419 31.83 -32.58 -4.23
CA ARG A 419 30.53 -32.61 -3.52
C ARG A 419 29.36 -32.93 -4.45
N CYS A 420 29.38 -32.49 -5.70
CA CYS A 420 28.39 -32.88 -6.71
C CYS A 420 28.52 -34.35 -7.10
N GLN A 421 29.74 -34.84 -7.33
CA GLN A 421 30.00 -36.27 -7.63
C GLN A 421 29.58 -37.19 -6.48
N HIS A 422 29.66 -36.72 -5.24
CA HIS A 422 29.29 -37.43 -4.03
C HIS A 422 28.03 -36.86 -3.35
N ARG A 423 27.10 -36.31 -4.15
CA ARG A 423 25.88 -35.63 -3.67
C ARG A 423 25.09 -36.47 -2.68
N GLU A 424 24.71 -37.69 -3.08
CA GLU A 424 23.84 -38.54 -2.27
C GLU A 424 24.42 -38.83 -0.89
N SER A 425 25.71 -39.20 -0.83
CA SER A 425 26.38 -39.49 0.44
C SER A 425 26.55 -38.25 1.32
N LEU A 426 26.87 -37.09 0.72
CA LEU A 426 27.00 -35.86 1.47
C LEU A 426 25.66 -35.40 2.03
N VAL A 427 24.62 -35.36 1.18
CA VAL A 427 23.28 -34.90 1.57
C VAL A 427 22.71 -35.78 2.69
N ALA A 428 22.89 -37.10 2.62
CA ALA A 428 22.46 -38.01 3.68
C ALA A 428 23.17 -37.74 5.02
N LEU A 429 24.50 -37.52 4.99
CA LEU A 429 25.29 -37.16 6.17
C LEU A 429 24.81 -35.84 6.77
N LEU A 430 24.64 -34.80 5.93
CA LEU A 430 24.20 -33.48 6.37
C LEU A 430 22.77 -33.52 6.93
N ALA A 431 21.86 -34.27 6.30
CA ALA A 431 20.49 -34.42 6.77
C ALA A 431 20.44 -35.07 8.17
N GLY A 432 21.20 -36.14 8.39
CA GLY A 432 21.29 -36.79 9.69
C GLY A 432 21.86 -35.85 10.77
N HIS A 433 22.90 -35.08 10.43
CA HIS A 433 23.55 -34.17 11.37
C HIS A 433 22.70 -32.93 11.69
N LEU A 434 22.09 -32.31 10.68
CA LEU A 434 21.25 -31.12 10.84
C LEU A 434 19.95 -31.43 11.59
N ALA A 435 19.51 -32.69 11.59
CA ALA A 435 18.38 -33.13 12.42
C ALA A 435 18.67 -33.13 13.95
N THR A 436 19.91 -32.90 14.38
CA THR A 436 20.28 -32.97 15.82
C THR A 436 20.00 -31.69 16.62
N ARG A 437 19.76 -30.56 15.94
CA ARG A 437 19.49 -29.26 16.59
C ARG A 437 18.40 -28.49 15.86
N SER A 438 17.76 -27.56 16.56
CA SER A 438 16.75 -26.69 16.00
C SER A 438 17.28 -25.83 14.84
N ARG A 439 16.40 -25.46 13.89
CA ARG A 439 16.77 -24.56 12.79
C ARG A 439 17.32 -23.23 13.30
N GLU A 440 16.81 -22.72 14.42
CA GLU A 440 17.25 -21.46 15.04
C GLU A 440 18.71 -21.55 15.52
N ALA A 441 19.08 -22.66 16.15
CA ALA A 441 20.44 -22.90 16.59
C ALA A 441 21.39 -22.98 15.38
N TRP A 442 21.01 -23.70 14.32
CA TRP A 442 21.83 -23.77 13.12
C TRP A 442 21.98 -22.43 12.40
N VAL A 443 20.90 -21.66 12.26
CA VAL A 443 20.95 -20.31 11.66
C VAL A 443 21.94 -19.44 12.41
N ALA A 444 21.91 -19.43 13.75
CA ALA A 444 22.84 -18.64 14.56
C ALA A 444 24.30 -19.06 14.33
N ARG A 445 24.58 -20.37 14.29
CA ARG A 445 25.95 -20.89 14.06
C ARG A 445 26.46 -20.63 12.66
N LEU A 446 25.61 -20.82 11.65
CA LEU A 446 25.95 -20.58 10.25
C LEU A 446 26.19 -19.10 9.99
N ALA A 447 25.35 -18.22 10.56
CA ALA A 447 25.53 -16.77 10.49
C ALA A 447 26.84 -16.32 11.15
N ALA A 448 27.24 -16.93 12.28
CA ALA A 448 28.51 -16.62 12.95
C ALA A 448 29.75 -16.96 12.08
N GLU A 449 29.62 -17.92 11.16
CA GLU A 449 30.66 -18.29 10.19
C GLU A 449 30.48 -17.59 8.82
N GLY A 450 29.49 -16.69 8.70
CA GLY A 450 29.18 -15.98 7.44
C GLY A 450 28.57 -16.86 6.35
N VAL A 451 28.08 -18.06 6.70
CA VAL A 451 27.48 -19.00 5.74
C VAL A 451 26.00 -18.64 5.53
N PRO A 452 25.54 -18.44 4.28
CA PRO A 452 24.14 -18.14 4.00
C PRO A 452 23.20 -19.29 4.40
N ALA A 453 22.32 -19.01 5.36
CA ALA A 453 21.31 -19.94 5.84
C ALA A 453 20.10 -19.18 6.40
N GLY A 454 18.94 -19.84 6.44
CA GLY A 454 17.72 -19.25 6.99
C GLY A 454 16.63 -20.28 7.24
N PRO A 455 15.66 -19.98 8.13
CA PRO A 455 14.50 -20.82 8.31
C PRO A 455 13.58 -20.74 7.10
N VAL A 456 12.93 -21.85 6.74
CA VAL A 456 11.78 -21.80 5.82
C VAL A 456 10.57 -21.32 6.61
N HIS A 457 10.12 -20.10 6.33
CA HIS A 457 8.96 -19.51 6.98
C HIS A 457 7.64 -19.94 6.32
N ARG A 458 6.63 -20.14 7.15
CA ARG A 458 5.22 -20.05 6.74
C ARG A 458 4.85 -18.61 6.41
N VAL A 459 3.69 -18.41 5.79
CA VAL A 459 3.19 -17.08 5.40
C VAL A 459 3.05 -16.15 6.61
N ASP A 460 2.51 -16.65 7.73
CA ASP A 460 2.34 -15.88 8.97
C ASP A 460 3.69 -15.45 9.58
N GLU A 461 4.67 -16.36 9.63
CA GLU A 461 6.03 -16.07 10.12
C GLU A 461 6.74 -15.04 9.22
N ALA A 462 6.61 -15.16 7.89
CA ALA A 462 7.24 -14.24 6.95
C ALA A 462 6.68 -12.81 7.07
N LEU A 463 5.35 -12.68 7.14
CA LEU A 463 4.66 -11.39 7.29
C LEU A 463 4.92 -10.74 8.65
N ALA A 464 5.11 -11.53 9.72
CA ALA A 464 5.45 -11.04 11.05
C ALA A 464 6.96 -10.85 11.28
N SER A 465 7.81 -11.18 10.29
CA SER A 465 9.26 -11.17 10.49
C SER A 465 9.80 -9.76 10.77
N PRO A 466 10.85 -9.62 11.61
CA PRO A 466 11.51 -8.33 11.84
C PRO A 466 12.00 -7.68 10.55
N GLN A 467 12.43 -8.48 9.58
CA GLN A 467 12.86 -7.98 8.27
C GLN A 467 11.69 -7.41 7.45
N ALA A 468 10.54 -8.09 7.41
CA ALA A 468 9.36 -7.57 6.71
C ALA A 468 8.87 -6.26 7.34
N ALA A 469 8.88 -6.16 8.67
CA ALA A 469 8.56 -4.93 9.40
C ALA A 469 9.56 -3.80 9.10
N ALA A 470 10.87 -4.07 9.20
CA ALA A 470 11.93 -3.10 8.92
C ALA A 470 11.90 -2.61 7.46
N ARG A 471 11.39 -3.44 6.53
CA ARG A 471 11.23 -3.08 5.12
C ARG A 471 9.84 -2.59 4.77
N GLY A 472 8.95 -2.35 5.74
CA GLY A 472 7.60 -1.84 5.50
C GLY A 472 6.79 -2.69 4.52
N MET A 473 6.98 -4.01 4.53
CA MET A 473 6.33 -4.93 3.59
C MET A 473 4.91 -5.29 4.00
N VAL A 474 4.52 -5.02 5.24
CA VAL A 474 3.14 -5.10 5.73
C VAL A 474 2.72 -3.71 6.18
N ARG A 475 1.67 -3.17 5.57
CA ARG A 475 1.20 -1.80 5.79
C ARG A 475 -0.26 -1.81 6.21
N ARG A 476 -0.62 -0.88 7.09
CA ARG A 476 -2.00 -0.67 7.56
C ARG A 476 -2.52 0.63 6.96
N VAL A 477 -3.75 0.61 6.47
CA VAL A 477 -4.43 1.72 5.82
C VAL A 477 -5.88 1.77 6.29
N THR A 478 -6.50 2.95 6.27
CA THR A 478 -7.95 3.05 6.54
C THR A 478 -8.72 2.59 5.30
N GLY A 479 -9.52 1.54 5.46
CA GLY A 479 -10.40 1.01 4.45
C GLY A 479 -11.65 1.87 4.21
N PRO A 480 -12.41 1.60 3.12
CA PRO A 480 -13.60 2.38 2.80
C PRO A 480 -14.69 2.44 3.86
N SER A 481 -14.83 1.44 4.74
CA SER A 481 -15.81 1.52 5.85
C SER A 481 -15.28 2.26 7.10
N GLY A 482 -14.03 2.73 7.05
CA GLY A 482 -13.35 3.37 8.17
C GLY A 482 -12.56 2.41 9.07
N THR A 483 -12.58 1.10 8.80
CA THR A 483 -11.80 0.11 9.55
C THR A 483 -10.36 -0.03 9.03
N GLU A 484 -9.47 -0.62 9.81
CA GLU A 484 -8.09 -0.88 9.37
C GLU A 484 -8.04 -2.04 8.36
N LEU A 485 -7.43 -1.78 7.21
CA LEU A 485 -7.16 -2.73 6.14
C LEU A 485 -5.64 -2.93 6.05
N THR A 486 -5.19 -4.17 5.82
CA THR A 486 -3.77 -4.53 5.75
C THR A 486 -3.39 -4.86 4.30
N VAL A 487 -2.35 -4.22 3.80
CA VAL A 487 -1.85 -4.40 2.42
C VAL A 487 -0.36 -4.71 2.41
N LEU A 488 0.11 -5.31 1.32
CA LEU A 488 1.54 -5.48 1.08
C LEU A 488 2.17 -4.16 0.65
N GLY A 489 3.36 -3.88 1.16
CA GLY A 489 4.17 -2.71 0.79
C GLY A 489 4.87 -2.88 -0.57
N CYS A 490 5.40 -1.77 -1.10
CA CYS A 490 6.17 -1.79 -2.33
C CYS A 490 7.54 -2.45 -2.10
N PRO A 491 7.99 -3.42 -2.91
CA PRO A 491 9.33 -3.99 -2.76
C PRO A 491 10.46 -3.05 -3.23
N ILE A 492 10.13 -2.01 -4.02
CA ILE A 492 11.08 -1.03 -4.54
C ILE A 492 11.29 0.06 -3.48
N LYS A 493 12.50 0.15 -2.93
CA LYS A 493 12.86 1.10 -1.87
C LYS A 493 13.70 2.23 -2.45
N LEU A 494 13.19 3.46 -2.40
CA LEU A 494 13.91 4.65 -2.83
C LEU A 494 14.43 5.42 -1.62
N ALA A 495 15.59 6.05 -1.76
CA ALA A 495 16.21 6.83 -0.68
C ALA A 495 15.33 8.01 -0.23
N ASP A 496 14.59 8.60 -1.17
CA ASP A 496 13.74 9.78 -0.94
C ASP A 496 12.33 9.42 -0.42
N GLY A 497 12.08 8.14 -0.11
CA GLY A 497 10.84 7.63 0.45
C GLY A 497 9.90 6.96 -0.56
N GLU A 498 8.74 6.54 -0.06
CA GLU A 498 7.70 5.82 -0.80
C GLU A 498 6.39 6.62 -0.82
N ALA A 499 5.58 6.40 -1.84
CA ALA A 499 4.20 6.89 -1.84
C ALA A 499 3.43 6.33 -0.63
N ALA A 500 2.50 7.13 -0.09
CA ALA A 500 1.65 6.68 1.00
C ALA A 500 0.79 5.49 0.53
N PRO A 501 0.69 4.40 1.33
CA PRO A 501 -0.19 3.30 1.01
C PRO A 501 -1.63 3.78 1.13
N ALA A 502 -2.50 3.25 0.27
CA ALA A 502 -3.93 3.53 0.29
C ALA A 502 -4.73 2.24 0.11
N ALA A 503 -5.96 2.24 0.61
CA ALA A 503 -6.87 1.09 0.52
C ALA A 503 -7.32 0.82 -0.92
N ALA A 504 -7.91 -0.36 -1.15
CA ALA A 504 -8.60 -0.65 -2.40
C ALA A 504 -9.98 0.01 -2.40
N PRO A 505 -10.48 0.48 -3.57
CA PRO A 505 -11.72 1.25 -3.64
C PRO A 505 -12.97 0.35 -3.66
N THR A 506 -14.09 0.86 -3.15
CA THR A 506 -15.41 0.28 -3.47
C THR A 506 -15.73 0.50 -4.95
N LEU A 507 -16.69 -0.26 -5.49
CA LEU A 507 -17.04 -0.17 -6.91
C LEU A 507 -17.60 1.23 -7.24
N GLY A 508 -16.98 1.92 -8.19
CA GLY A 508 -17.42 3.24 -8.65
C GLY A 508 -17.23 4.36 -7.62
N GLN A 509 -16.47 4.12 -6.55
CA GLN A 509 -16.25 5.08 -5.45
C GLN A 509 -15.83 6.47 -5.95
N HIS A 510 -15.08 6.52 -7.05
CA HIS A 510 -14.46 7.73 -7.57
C HIS A 510 -15.05 8.16 -8.92
N THR A 511 -16.18 7.57 -9.35
CA THR A 511 -16.82 7.89 -10.63
C THR A 511 -17.09 9.40 -10.75
N ASP A 512 -17.71 10.00 -9.75
CA ASP A 512 -18.11 11.41 -9.82
C ASP A 512 -16.90 12.34 -9.72
N GLU A 513 -15.96 12.03 -8.82
CA GLU A 513 -14.70 12.75 -8.66
C GLU A 513 -13.92 12.80 -9.97
N VAL A 514 -13.74 11.65 -10.63
CA VAL A 514 -12.94 11.56 -11.85
C VAL A 514 -13.64 12.24 -13.03
N LEU A 515 -14.94 12.01 -13.22
CA LEU A 515 -15.67 12.61 -14.35
C LEU A 515 -15.82 14.12 -14.20
N ALA A 516 -16.07 14.63 -12.98
CA ALA A 516 -16.11 16.06 -12.74
C ALA A 516 -14.70 16.68 -12.82
N GLY A 517 -13.71 16.08 -12.16
CA GLY A 517 -12.37 16.62 -12.05
C GLY A 517 -11.56 16.61 -13.35
N LEU A 518 -11.62 15.51 -14.11
CA LEU A 518 -10.84 15.38 -15.35
C LEU A 518 -11.59 15.87 -16.58
N LEU A 519 -12.90 15.59 -16.68
CA LEU A 519 -13.68 15.90 -17.88
C LEU A 519 -14.54 17.16 -17.74
N GLY A 520 -14.63 17.75 -16.55
CA GLY A 520 -15.48 18.92 -16.30
C GLY A 520 -16.97 18.58 -16.42
N TYR A 521 -17.36 17.32 -16.24
CA TYR A 521 -18.77 16.93 -16.35
C TYR A 521 -19.56 17.51 -15.18
N THR A 522 -20.71 18.12 -15.49
CA THR A 522 -21.62 18.62 -14.46
C THR A 522 -22.33 17.47 -13.76
N THR A 523 -22.79 17.72 -12.53
CA THR A 523 -23.62 16.78 -11.76
C THR A 523 -24.82 16.29 -12.57
N ASP A 524 -25.44 17.15 -13.38
CA ASP A 524 -26.55 16.77 -14.26
C ASP A 524 -26.14 15.78 -15.37
N ARG A 525 -24.96 15.98 -15.98
CA ARG A 525 -24.45 15.05 -17.00
C ARG A 525 -24.12 13.70 -16.37
N ILE A 526 -23.44 13.70 -15.23
CA ILE A 526 -23.11 12.47 -14.49
C ILE A 526 -24.41 11.76 -14.06
N GLY A 527 -25.40 12.50 -13.56
CA GLY A 527 -26.71 11.98 -13.20
C GLY A 527 -27.46 11.35 -14.39
N ARG A 528 -27.34 11.92 -15.60
CA ARG A 528 -27.87 11.29 -16.84
C ARG A 528 -27.15 9.99 -17.16
N LEU A 529 -25.81 9.99 -17.17
CA LEU A 529 -25.01 8.79 -17.44
C LEU A 529 -25.37 7.64 -16.48
N ARG A 530 -25.59 7.95 -15.20
CA ARG A 530 -25.99 6.95 -14.20
C ARG A 530 -27.39 6.40 -14.44
N ARG A 531 -28.37 7.25 -14.76
CA ARG A 531 -29.74 6.81 -15.12
C ARG A 531 -29.74 5.92 -16.36
N ASP A 532 -28.89 6.23 -17.33
CA ASP A 532 -28.76 5.48 -18.57
C ASP A 532 -27.90 4.21 -18.41
N ARG A 533 -27.40 3.95 -17.20
CA ARG A 533 -26.51 2.83 -16.83
C ARG A 533 -25.21 2.81 -17.64
N ILE A 534 -24.71 3.99 -18.00
CA ILE A 534 -23.39 4.17 -18.59
C ILE A 534 -22.32 4.14 -17.50
N VAL A 535 -22.60 4.70 -16.32
CA VAL A 535 -21.73 4.72 -15.15
C VAL A 535 -22.45 4.18 -13.93
#